data_AF-A0A3B0WV65-F1
#
_entry.id   AF-A0A3B0WV65-F1
#
_cell.length_a   1.000
_cell.length_b   1.000
_cell.length_c   1.000
_cell.angle_alpha   90.00
_cell.angle_beta   90.00
_cell.angle_gamma   90.00
#
_symmetry.space_group_name_H-M   'P 1'
#
loop_
_entity.id
_entity.type
_entity.pdbx_description
1 polymer ?
#
loop_
_entity_poly.entity_id
_entity_poly.type
_entity_poly.pdbx_seq_one_letter_code
_entity_poly.pdbx_strand_id
1 'polypeptide(L)'
;MRRKLKQKSFEDDEIDTCIEKLIHNNLLSEERFTESYINMRKRRGYGPGRIAQELRERGISDENFADFLDRNNPNWHEVMRQQYRKKYGDKLADDYAEKVKRAKHLQSRGFPLDWIFKLNSMDLEEY
;
A
#
# COMPACT_ATOMS: atom_id res chain seq x y z
N MET A 1 -30.20 -2.41 -12.23
CA MET A 1 -29.73 -1.78 -10.97
C MET A 1 -29.47 -2.83 -9.88
N ARG A 2 -28.31 -3.51 -9.88
CA ARG A 2 -27.88 -4.34 -8.75
C ARG A 2 -26.50 -4.92 -9.05
N ARG A 3 -25.48 -4.43 -8.33
CA ARG A 3 -24.46 -5.20 -7.59
C ARG A 3 -23.10 -4.50 -7.60
N LYS A 4 -22.81 -3.93 -6.42
CA LYS A 4 -21.50 -3.97 -5.76
C LYS A 4 -20.33 -3.23 -6.43
N LEU A 5 -20.44 -1.92 -6.65
CA LEU A 5 -19.24 -1.10 -6.86
C LEU A 5 -19.21 0.23 -6.08
N LYS A 6 -20.24 0.54 -5.29
CA LYS A 6 -20.39 1.83 -4.58
C LYS A 6 -20.25 1.74 -3.06
N GLN A 7 -19.57 0.72 -2.52
CA GLN A 7 -19.33 0.62 -1.07
C GLN A 7 -17.85 0.68 -0.68
N LYS A 8 -16.93 0.70 -1.65
CA LYS A 8 -15.48 0.81 -1.38
C LYS A 8 -14.90 2.19 -1.65
N SER A 9 -15.65 3.08 -2.33
CA SER A 9 -15.20 4.42 -2.68
C SER A 9 -15.71 5.52 -1.76
N PHE A 10 -16.64 5.21 -0.84
CA PHE A 10 -17.13 6.20 0.14
C PHE A 10 -16.27 6.29 1.40
N GLU A 11 -15.41 5.29 1.66
CA GLU A 11 -14.48 5.35 2.79
C GLU A 11 -13.20 6.17 2.51
N ASP A 12 -12.90 6.53 1.25
CA ASP A 12 -11.73 7.36 0.95
C ASP A 12 -12.03 8.86 1.20
N ASP A 13 -13.25 9.34 0.90
CA ASP A 13 -13.65 10.75 1.12
C ASP A 13 -13.80 11.15 2.60
N GLU A 14 -14.32 10.26 3.46
CA GLU A 14 -14.44 10.54 4.91
C GLU A 14 -13.08 10.62 5.60
N ILE A 15 -12.10 9.89 5.07
CA ILE A 15 -10.74 9.87 5.60
C ILE A 15 -10.01 11.15 5.24
N ASP A 16 -10.13 11.62 4.00
CA ASP A 16 -9.55 12.90 3.59
C ASP A 16 -10.12 14.06 4.41
N THR A 17 -11.41 14.03 4.73
CA THR A 17 -12.06 15.02 5.62
C THR A 17 -11.56 14.94 7.07
N CYS A 18 -11.25 13.74 7.58
CA CYS A 18 -10.70 13.56 8.93
C CYS A 18 -9.23 14.02 9.01
N ILE A 19 -8.49 13.81 7.92
CA ILE A 19 -7.10 14.20 7.75
C ILE A 19 -6.94 15.73 7.76
N GLU A 20 -7.78 16.46 6.99
CA GLU A 20 -7.74 17.93 6.95
C GLU A 20 -7.97 18.56 8.34
N LYS A 21 -8.80 17.94 9.18
CA LYS A 21 -9.09 18.42 10.55
C LYS A 21 -7.91 18.22 11.52
N LEU A 22 -7.03 17.26 11.27
CA LEU A 22 -5.93 16.90 12.18
C LEU A 22 -4.63 17.68 11.90
N ILE A 23 -4.44 18.14 10.66
CA ILE A 23 -3.28 18.96 10.23
C ILE A 23 -3.31 20.34 10.90
N HIS A 24 -4.50 20.85 11.28
CA HIS A 24 -4.66 22.21 11.77
C HIS A 24 -4.06 22.50 13.17
N ASN A 25 -3.59 21.48 13.92
CA ASN A 25 -3.14 21.62 15.32
C ASN A 25 -1.61 21.43 15.55
N ASN A 26 -0.79 21.75 14.54
CA ASN A 26 0.62 22.19 14.67
C ASN A 26 1.67 21.17 15.22
N LEU A 27 2.52 20.67 14.31
CA LEU A 27 3.80 19.94 14.50
C LEU A 27 3.82 18.61 15.29
N LEU A 28 3.31 18.54 16.53
CA LEU A 28 3.20 17.25 17.27
C LEU A 28 2.12 16.33 16.66
N SER A 29 1.19 16.92 15.92
CA SER A 29 0.20 16.18 15.14
C SER A 29 0.82 15.57 13.88
N GLU A 30 1.80 16.21 13.24
CA GLU A 30 2.31 15.77 11.93
C GLU A 30 2.99 14.39 11.98
N GLU A 31 3.83 14.14 12.98
CA GLU A 31 4.49 12.84 13.15
C GLU A 31 3.47 11.74 13.48
N ARG A 32 2.58 11.99 14.46
CA ARG A 32 1.51 11.05 14.84
C ARG A 32 0.53 10.80 13.70
N PHE A 33 0.24 11.84 12.92
CA PHE A 33 -0.58 11.78 11.73
C PHE A 33 0.07 10.90 10.68
N THR A 34 1.36 11.16 10.40
CA THR A 34 2.16 10.41 9.44
C THR A 34 2.18 8.93 9.80
N GLU A 35 2.51 8.60 11.05
CA GLU A 35 2.51 7.23 11.54
C GLU A 35 1.11 6.57 11.42
N SER A 36 0.06 7.27 11.87
CA SER A 36 -1.31 6.77 11.80
C SER A 36 -1.77 6.53 10.36
N TYR A 37 -1.42 7.44 9.46
CA TYR A 37 -1.73 7.35 8.03
C TYR A 37 -1.03 6.17 7.37
N ILE A 38 0.27 6.01 7.65
CA ILE A 38 1.07 4.88 7.17
C ILE A 38 0.46 3.57 7.67
N ASN A 39 0.14 3.47 8.96
CA ASN A 39 -0.48 2.30 9.55
C ASN A 39 -1.86 1.98 8.94
N MET A 40 -2.68 3.01 8.71
CA MET A 40 -3.98 2.88 8.05
C MET A 40 -3.82 2.34 6.62
N ARG A 41 -2.93 2.94 5.81
CA ARG A 41 -2.69 2.51 4.43
C ARG A 41 -2.05 1.12 4.35
N LYS A 42 -1.15 0.80 5.28
CA LYS A 42 -0.55 -0.52 5.44
C LYS A 42 -1.62 -1.60 5.70
N ARG A 43 -2.55 -1.36 6.63
CA ARG A 43 -3.71 -2.25 6.88
C ARG A 43 -4.61 -2.42 5.66
N ARG A 44 -4.68 -1.40 4.79
CA ARG A 44 -5.42 -1.44 3.51
C ARG A 44 -4.63 -2.09 2.36
N GLY A 45 -3.40 -2.55 2.60
CA GLY A 45 -2.57 -3.26 1.63
C GLY A 45 -1.89 -2.36 0.61
N TYR A 46 -1.58 -1.11 0.98
CA TYR A 46 -0.76 -0.22 0.16
C TYR A 46 0.71 -0.34 0.54
N GLY A 47 1.58 -0.24 -0.47
CA GLY A 47 3.02 -0.27 -0.33
C GLY A 47 3.62 1.11 -0.10
N PRO A 48 4.91 1.15 0.30
CA PRO A 48 5.58 2.39 0.72
C PRO A 48 5.61 3.45 -0.37
N GLY A 49 5.73 3.07 -1.65
CA GLY A 49 5.79 4.04 -2.75
C GLY A 49 4.48 4.83 -2.93
N ARG A 50 3.33 4.18 -2.74
CA ARG A 50 2.02 4.85 -2.84
C ARG A 50 1.79 5.76 -1.63
N ILE A 51 2.15 5.28 -0.45
CA ILE A 51 2.00 6.03 0.79
C ILE A 51 2.90 7.29 0.76
N ALA A 52 4.15 7.17 0.29
CA ALA A 52 5.04 8.31 0.11
C ALA A 52 4.49 9.35 -0.87
N GLN A 53 3.87 8.91 -1.97
CA GLN A 53 3.20 9.83 -2.90
C GLN A 53 2.05 10.57 -2.20
N GLU A 54 1.19 9.84 -1.49
CA GLU A 54 0.02 10.39 -0.82
C GLU A 54 0.39 11.35 0.33
N LEU A 55 1.49 11.10 1.05
CA LEU A 55 2.01 12.01 2.08
C LEU A 55 2.57 13.30 1.47
N ARG A 56 3.31 13.20 0.35
CA ARG A 56 3.80 14.38 -0.40
C ARG A 56 2.66 15.24 -0.94
N GLU A 57 1.61 14.61 -1.48
CA GLU A 57 0.40 15.32 -1.93
C GLU A 57 -0.32 16.06 -0.79
N ARG A 58 -0.12 15.62 0.46
CA ARG A 58 -0.64 16.27 1.68
C ARG A 58 0.32 17.30 2.29
N GLY A 59 1.44 17.57 1.63
CA GLY A 59 2.43 18.58 2.05
C GLY A 59 3.42 18.10 3.13
N ILE A 60 3.48 16.80 3.40
CA ILE A 60 4.42 16.24 4.39
C ILE A 60 5.77 16.01 3.72
N SER A 61 6.84 16.51 4.34
CA SER A 61 8.22 16.33 3.86
C SER A 61 8.67 14.88 3.96
N ASP A 62 9.49 14.43 3.00
CA ASP A 62 10.08 13.09 2.98
C ASP A 62 10.85 12.77 4.27
N GLU A 63 11.48 13.79 4.87
CA GLU A 63 12.22 13.68 6.14
C GLU A 63 11.31 13.20 7.30
N ASN A 64 10.02 13.53 7.28
CA ASN A 64 9.07 13.17 8.33
C ASN A 64 8.56 11.73 8.23
N PHE A 65 8.75 11.07 7.08
CA PHE A 65 8.23 9.71 6.86
C PHE A 65 9.25 8.69 6.33
N ALA A 66 10.47 9.12 6.00
CA ALA A 66 11.49 8.26 5.42
C ALA A 66 11.75 7.00 6.26
N ASP A 67 11.90 7.17 7.57
CA ASP A 67 12.15 6.07 8.50
C ASP A 67 10.96 5.11 8.61
N PHE A 68 9.74 5.64 8.58
CA PHE A 68 8.52 4.83 8.63
C PHE A 68 8.31 4.01 7.35
N LEU A 69 8.78 4.52 6.21
CA LEU A 69 8.69 3.87 4.90
C LEU A 69 9.97 3.13 4.51
N ASP A 70 10.88 2.88 5.47
CA ASP A 70 12.14 2.18 5.23
C ASP A 70 11.88 0.84 4.51
N ARG A 71 12.56 0.69 3.37
CA ARG A 71 12.49 -0.49 2.52
C ARG A 71 13.08 -1.73 3.19
N ASN A 72 13.96 -1.55 4.18
CA ASN A 72 14.51 -2.67 4.94
C ASN A 72 13.52 -3.22 5.98
N ASN A 73 12.41 -2.52 6.23
CA ASN A 73 11.41 -2.97 7.19
C ASN A 73 10.70 -4.24 6.65
N PRO A 74 10.93 -5.42 7.26
CA PRO A 74 10.44 -6.70 6.74
C PRO A 74 8.90 -6.78 6.72
N ASN A 75 8.24 -5.94 7.51
CA ASN A 75 6.78 -5.90 7.57
C ASN A 75 6.15 -5.50 6.23
N TRP A 76 6.85 -4.75 5.37
CA TRP A 76 6.30 -4.37 4.06
C TRP A 76 6.18 -5.54 3.10
N HIS A 77 7.12 -6.49 3.15
CA HIS A 77 7.02 -7.73 2.39
C HIS A 77 5.84 -8.58 2.84
N GLU A 78 5.55 -8.60 4.15
CA GLU A 78 4.39 -9.29 4.68
C GLU A 78 3.08 -8.66 4.17
N VAL A 79 2.99 -7.32 4.20
CA VAL A 79 1.82 -6.59 3.68
C VAL A 79 1.59 -6.89 2.20
N MET A 80 2.68 -6.92 1.40
CA MET A 80 2.63 -7.29 0.00
C MET A 80 2.09 -8.72 -0.19
N ARG A 81 2.61 -9.70 0.56
CA ARG A 81 2.16 -11.11 0.50
C ARG A 81 0.71 -11.27 0.92
N GLN A 82 0.29 -10.63 2.02
CA GLN A 82 -1.09 -10.65 2.49
C GLN A 82 -2.03 -10.05 1.43
N GLN A 83 -1.65 -8.92 0.82
CA GLN A 83 -2.44 -8.29 -0.22
C GLN A 83 -2.51 -9.15 -1.50
N TYR A 84 -1.43 -9.84 -1.87
CA TYR A 84 -1.40 -10.79 -2.97
C TYR A 84 -2.35 -11.97 -2.70
N ARG A 85 -2.16 -12.67 -1.57
CA ARG A 85 -2.99 -13.81 -1.14
C ARG A 85 -4.47 -13.45 -1.02
N LYS A 86 -4.79 -12.25 -0.52
CA LYS A 86 -6.18 -11.77 -0.42
C LYS A 86 -6.90 -11.72 -1.77
N LYS A 87 -6.17 -11.50 -2.87
CA LYS A 87 -6.76 -11.38 -4.21
C LYS A 87 -6.63 -12.64 -5.05
N TYR A 88 -5.49 -13.32 -4.97
CA TYR A 88 -5.15 -14.45 -5.84
C TYR A 88 -5.13 -15.80 -5.09
N GLY A 89 -5.24 -15.79 -3.77
CA GLY A 89 -5.06 -16.98 -2.93
C GLY A 89 -3.63 -17.48 -2.98
N ASP A 90 -3.48 -18.79 -2.76
CA ASP A 90 -2.21 -19.52 -2.93
C ASP A 90 -2.09 -20.16 -4.32
N LYS A 91 -2.86 -19.68 -5.29
CA LYS A 91 -2.78 -20.18 -6.67
C LYS A 91 -1.53 -19.64 -7.33
N LEU A 92 -0.76 -20.50 -7.99
CA LEU A 92 0.30 -20.08 -8.90
C LEU A 92 -0.29 -19.37 -10.12
N ALA A 93 0.53 -18.57 -10.79
CA ALA A 93 0.14 -17.93 -12.04
C ALA A 93 0.24 -18.95 -13.19
N ASP A 94 -0.86 -19.17 -13.90
CA ASP A 94 -0.97 -20.20 -14.94
C ASP A 94 -0.16 -19.83 -16.19
N ASP A 95 -0.05 -18.53 -16.49
CA ASP A 95 0.67 -18.03 -17.65
C ASP A 95 1.42 -16.70 -17.39
N TYR A 96 2.24 -16.29 -18.37
CA TYR A 96 2.98 -15.03 -18.30
C TYR A 96 2.05 -13.81 -18.25
N ALA A 97 0.90 -13.86 -18.94
CA ALA A 97 -0.05 -12.76 -18.95
C ALA A 97 -0.67 -12.52 -17.55
N GLU A 98 -0.88 -13.59 -16.79
CA GLU A 98 -1.36 -13.56 -15.41
C GLU A 98 -0.29 -13.03 -14.48
N LYS A 99 0.98 -13.45 -14.63
CA LYS A 99 2.12 -12.86 -13.90
C LYS A 99 2.17 -11.35 -14.08
N VAL A 100 2.01 -10.86 -15.32
CA VAL A 100 1.96 -9.42 -15.61
C VAL A 100 0.76 -8.74 -14.95
N LYS A 101 -0.43 -9.36 -14.97
CA LYS A 101 -1.63 -8.82 -14.29
C LYS A 101 -1.44 -8.72 -12.78
N ARG A 102 -0.84 -9.74 -12.16
CA ARG A 102 -0.53 -9.79 -10.72
C ARG A 102 0.51 -8.72 -10.35
N ALA A 103 1.57 -8.60 -11.15
CA ALA A 103 2.59 -7.56 -10.98
C ALA A 103 2.00 -6.14 -11.09
N LYS A 104 1.20 -5.87 -12.12
CA LYS A 104 0.49 -4.59 -12.28
C LYS A 104 -0.41 -4.26 -11.09
N HIS A 105 -1.05 -5.26 -10.50
CA HIS A 105 -1.88 -5.05 -9.31
C HIS A 105 -1.07 -4.59 -8.09
N LEU A 106 0.09 -5.21 -7.82
CA LEU A 106 0.96 -4.80 -6.72
C LEU A 106 1.64 -3.47 -7.00
N GLN A 107 2.04 -3.23 -8.25
CA GLN A 107 2.62 -1.95 -8.67
C GLN A 107 1.63 -0.80 -8.48
N SER A 108 0.35 -0.98 -8.84
CA SER A 108 -0.67 0.05 -8.61
C SER A 108 -0.98 0.31 -7.14
N ARG A 109 -0.55 -0.60 -6.25
CA ARG A 109 -0.60 -0.43 -4.79
C ARG A 109 0.67 0.21 -4.23
N GLY A 110 1.67 0.50 -5.06
CA GLY A 110 2.90 1.19 -4.67
C GLY A 110 3.99 0.28 -4.14
N PHE A 111 3.94 -1.03 -4.43
CA PHE A 111 5.05 -1.92 -4.14
C PHE A 111 6.15 -1.77 -5.21
N PRO A 112 7.43 -1.70 -4.80
CA PRO A 112 8.57 -1.66 -5.72
C PRO A 112 8.63 -2.88 -6.65
N LEU A 113 9.06 -2.68 -7.90
CA LEU A 113 9.12 -3.75 -8.91
C LEU A 113 10.08 -4.87 -8.52
N ASP A 114 11.22 -4.56 -7.92
CA ASP A 114 12.20 -5.52 -7.41
C ASP A 114 11.58 -6.46 -6.36
N TRP A 115 10.72 -5.95 -5.47
CA TRP A 115 10.01 -6.78 -4.50
C TRP A 115 8.99 -7.70 -5.17
N ILE A 116 8.28 -7.19 -6.17
CA ILE A 116 7.29 -7.95 -6.94
C ILE A 116 7.98 -9.08 -7.72
N PHE A 117 9.13 -8.79 -8.34
CA PHE A 117 9.91 -9.81 -9.03
C PHE A 117 10.42 -10.87 -8.06
N LYS A 118 10.93 -10.48 -6.89
CA LYS A 118 11.36 -11.42 -5.86
C LYS A 118 10.23 -12.32 -5.37
N LEU A 119 9.01 -11.79 -5.20
CA LEU A 119 7.83 -12.59 -4.85
C LEU A 119 7.54 -13.64 -5.93
N ASN A 120 7.55 -13.23 -7.20
CA ASN A 120 7.32 -14.15 -8.32
C ASN A 120 8.46 -15.17 -8.48
N SER A 121 9.69 -14.82 -8.10
CA SER A 121 10.84 -15.75 -8.09
C SER A 121 10.73 -16.78 -6.96
N MET A 122 10.18 -16.41 -5.80
CA MET A 122 9.90 -17.37 -4.73
C MET A 122 8.77 -18.35 -5.12
N ASP A 123 7.79 -17.91 -5.92
CA ASP A 123 6.79 -18.80 -6.57
C ASP A 123 7.44 -19.78 -7.58
N LEU A 124 8.72 -19.59 -7.97
CA LEU A 124 9.47 -20.47 -8.88
C LEU A 124 10.42 -21.45 -8.15
N GLU A 125 10.72 -21.23 -6.87
CA GLU A 125 11.68 -22.04 -6.10
C GLU A 125 11.04 -23.25 -5.38
N GLU A 126 9.72 -23.46 -5.49
CA GLU A 126 9.04 -24.69 -5.04
C GLU A 126 9.09 -25.84 -6.07
N TYR A 127 10.11 -25.87 -6.93
CA TYR A 127 10.38 -26.94 -7.90
C TYR A 127 11.76 -27.57 -7.70
#